data_AF-A0A4Y9AF24-F1
#
_entry.id   AF-A0A4Y9AF24-F1
#
_cell.length_a   1.000
_cell.length_b   1.000
_cell.length_c   1.000
_cell.angle_alpha   90.00
_cell.angle_beta   90.00
_cell.angle_gamma   90.00
#
_symmetry.space_group_name_H-M   'P 1'
#
loop_
_entity.id
_entity.type
_entity.pdbx_description
1 polymer ?
#
loop_
_entity_poly.entity_id
_entity_poly.type
_entity_poly.pdbx_seq_one_letter_code
_entity_poly.pdbx_strand_id
1 'polypeptide(L)'
;MENQDKLEQDKQEEPVSLLSRSLVTGFVGGLLGGFFGIVLFYFNFSEVSPKSYLLRSWLTASWIDSWLGTVLSILMIGVISLLTAFIYYVLFKKINSLMMGIAYGIVMWFIVFYIIQPIFPNIPPLMELSANTIVSTVCLYILYGTFIGYSISYDYNDTMYKLRADKERKS
;
A
#
# COMPACT_ATOMS: atom_id res chain seq x y z
N MET A 1 19.41 39.83 8.61
CA MET A 1 18.05 39.25 8.71
C MET A 1 17.81 38.20 7.64
N GLU A 2 18.30 38.36 6.40
CA GLU A 2 18.14 37.38 5.30
C GLU A 2 18.75 35.97 5.53
N ASN A 3 19.72 35.83 6.45
CA ASN A 3 20.36 34.54 6.76
C ASN A 3 19.60 33.71 7.81
N GLN A 4 18.65 34.29 8.55
CA GLN A 4 17.85 33.55 9.54
C GLN A 4 16.64 32.86 8.90
N ASP A 5 15.99 33.50 7.92
CA ASP A 5 14.86 32.90 7.19
C ASP A 5 15.24 31.61 6.46
N LYS A 6 16.45 31.54 5.89
CA LYS A 6 16.94 30.33 5.20
C LYS A 6 17.22 29.15 6.14
N LEU A 7 17.42 29.40 7.44
CA LEU A 7 17.66 28.35 8.44
C LEU A 7 16.36 27.78 9.03
N GLU A 8 15.27 28.55 9.01
CA GLU A 8 13.97 28.12 9.54
C GLU A 8 13.16 27.30 8.52
N GLN A 9 13.26 27.62 7.22
CA GLN A 9 12.64 26.82 6.16
C GLN A 9 13.28 25.43 5.97
N ASP A 10 14.58 25.29 6.26
CA ASP A 10 15.36 24.05 6.04
C ASP A 10 15.12 22.97 7.12
N LYS A 11 14.54 23.32 8.28
CA LYS A 11 14.42 22.40 9.44
C LYS A 11 13.03 21.82 9.67
N GLN A 12 11.97 22.50 9.22
CA GLN A 12 10.59 22.05 9.45
C GLN A 12 9.98 21.26 8.28
N GLU A 13 10.52 21.36 7.07
CA GLU A 13 9.89 20.73 5.89
C GLU A 13 10.25 19.25 5.69
N GLU A 14 11.29 18.73 6.33
CA GLU A 14 11.77 17.37 6.04
C GLU A 14 10.97 16.21 6.65
N PRO A 15 10.61 16.17 7.95
CA PRO A 15 9.86 15.04 8.50
C PRO A 15 8.42 15.01 7.97
N VAL A 16 7.85 16.18 7.69
CA VAL A 16 6.48 16.33 7.17
C VAL A 16 6.43 16.01 5.67
N SER A 17 7.46 16.36 4.89
CA SER A 17 7.55 15.95 3.49
C SER A 17 7.77 14.44 3.34
N LEU A 18 8.58 13.81 4.20
CA LEU A 18 8.76 12.36 4.22
C LEU A 18 7.45 11.59 4.48
N LEU A 19 6.67 12.03 5.47
CA LEU A 19 5.36 11.45 5.75
C LEU A 19 4.42 11.62 4.55
N SER A 20 4.37 12.82 3.99
CA SER A 20 3.51 13.12 2.84
C SER A 20 3.88 12.27 1.62
N ARG A 21 5.18 12.12 1.30
CA ARG A 21 5.67 11.27 0.21
C ARG A 21 5.39 9.79 0.46
N SER A 22 5.48 9.34 1.71
CA SER A 22 5.11 7.98 2.11
C SER A 22 3.61 7.71 1.91
N LEU A 23 2.75 8.66 2.28
CA LEU A 23 1.31 8.55 2.07
C LEU A 23 0.95 8.54 0.57
N VAL A 24 1.57 9.40 -0.24
CA VAL A 24 1.39 9.39 -1.70
C VAL A 24 1.83 8.05 -2.29
N THR A 25 2.98 7.53 -1.86
CA THR A 25 3.45 6.18 -2.24
C THR A 25 2.42 5.11 -1.88
N GLY A 26 1.83 5.19 -0.68
CA GLY A 26 0.74 4.32 -0.25
C GLY A 26 -0.48 4.40 -1.15
N PHE A 27 -0.94 5.60 -1.47
CA PHE A 27 -2.09 5.81 -2.35
C PHE A 27 -1.84 5.22 -3.74
N VAL A 28 -0.71 5.55 -4.36
CA VAL A 28 -0.31 5.02 -5.68
C VAL A 28 -0.16 3.50 -5.62
N GLY A 29 0.45 2.96 -4.57
CA GLY A 29 0.58 1.53 -4.35
C GLY A 29 -0.79 0.85 -4.26
N GLY A 30 -1.76 1.47 -3.61
CA GLY A 30 -3.13 0.95 -3.50
C GLY A 30 -3.87 0.98 -4.84
N LEU A 31 -3.70 2.05 -5.63
CA LEU A 31 -4.25 2.12 -6.99
C LEU A 31 -3.65 1.03 -7.89
N LEU A 32 -2.32 0.85 -7.84
CA LEU A 32 -1.63 -0.20 -8.58
C LEU A 32 -2.06 -1.59 -8.13
N GLY A 33 -2.16 -1.82 -6.82
CA GLY A 33 -2.63 -3.09 -6.26
C GLY A 33 -4.07 -3.41 -6.69
N GLY A 34 -4.96 -2.42 -6.66
CA GLY A 34 -6.33 -2.56 -7.15
C GLY A 34 -6.38 -2.85 -8.66
N PHE A 35 -5.57 -2.14 -9.45
CA PHE A 35 -5.45 -2.38 -10.89
C PHE A 35 -4.95 -3.80 -11.20
N PHE A 36 -3.84 -4.23 -10.59
CA PHE A 36 -3.33 -5.59 -10.77
C PHE A 36 -4.30 -6.65 -10.27
N GLY A 37 -5.09 -6.37 -9.22
CA GLY A 37 -6.16 -7.25 -8.76
C GLY A 37 -7.24 -7.48 -9.83
N ILE A 38 -7.59 -6.44 -10.59
CA ILE A 38 -8.53 -6.56 -11.72
C ILE A 38 -7.90 -7.32 -12.88
N VAL A 39 -6.62 -7.08 -13.16
CA VAL A 39 -5.89 -7.83 -14.20
C VAL A 39 -5.86 -9.32 -13.87
N LEU A 40 -5.54 -9.71 -12.63
CA LEU A 40 -5.58 -11.10 -12.20
C LEU A 40 -6.97 -11.73 -12.37
N PHE A 41 -8.02 -10.99 -12.03
CA PHE A 41 -9.40 -11.43 -12.23
C PHE A 41 -9.73 -11.60 -13.73
N TYR A 42 -9.33 -10.64 -14.57
CA TYR A 42 -9.58 -10.68 -16.02
C TYR A 42 -8.90 -11.88 -16.69
N PHE A 43 -7.68 -12.22 -16.27
CA PHE A 43 -6.95 -13.37 -16.77
C PHE A 43 -7.36 -14.71 -16.11
N ASN A 44 -8.41 -14.74 -15.29
CA ASN A 44 -8.86 -15.91 -14.52
C ASN A 44 -7.79 -16.50 -13.57
N PHE A 45 -6.78 -15.71 -13.21
CA PHE A 45 -5.78 -16.08 -12.20
C PHE A 45 -6.30 -15.88 -10.77
N SER A 46 -7.36 -15.08 -10.60
CA SER A 46 -8.06 -14.94 -9.33
C SER A 46 -9.56 -15.09 -9.57
N GLU A 47 -10.19 -16.04 -8.87
CA GLU A 47 -11.66 -16.17 -8.85
C GLU A 47 -12.34 -15.06 -8.05
N VAL A 48 -11.55 -14.23 -7.35
CA VAL A 48 -12.03 -13.18 -6.46
C VAL A 48 -11.85 -11.81 -7.10
N SER A 49 -12.96 -11.19 -7.47
CA SER A 49 -12.94 -9.81 -7.95
C SER A 49 -12.84 -8.82 -6.78
N PRO A 50 -12.02 -7.74 -6.87
CA PRO A 50 -11.93 -6.71 -5.84
C PRO A 50 -13.27 -6.07 -5.45
N LYS A 51 -14.23 -6.07 -6.40
CA LYS A 51 -15.61 -5.58 -6.20
C LYS A 51 -16.43 -6.44 -5.22
N SER A 52 -16.19 -7.76 -5.17
CA SER A 52 -16.90 -8.66 -4.25
C SER A 52 -16.52 -8.44 -2.79
N TYR A 53 -15.26 -8.07 -2.53
CA TYR A 53 -14.75 -7.86 -1.17
C TYR A 53 -15.30 -6.59 -0.52
N LEU A 54 -15.40 -5.48 -1.26
CA LEU A 54 -15.71 -4.18 -0.67
C LEU A 54 -17.16 -3.73 -0.87
N LEU A 55 -17.72 -3.88 -2.07
CA LEU A 55 -19.05 -3.31 -2.37
C LEU A 55 -20.17 -4.32 -2.11
N ARG A 56 -20.00 -5.58 -2.53
CA ARG A 56 -21.03 -6.61 -2.36
C ARG A 56 -21.24 -7.03 -0.90
N SER A 57 -20.25 -6.77 -0.04
CA SER A 57 -20.37 -7.13 1.37
C SER A 57 -21.15 -6.14 2.23
N TRP A 58 -21.44 -4.93 1.72
CA TRP A 58 -22.20 -3.91 2.44
C TRP A 58 -23.40 -3.37 1.64
N LEU A 59 -23.38 -3.45 0.31
CA LEU A 59 -24.40 -2.85 -0.56
C LEU A 59 -24.85 -3.82 -1.67
N THR A 60 -26.15 -4.01 -1.80
CA THR A 60 -26.80 -4.75 -2.90
C THR A 60 -27.38 -3.78 -3.93
N ALA A 61 -26.53 -2.93 -4.52
CA ALA A 61 -26.94 -1.98 -5.57
C ALA A 61 -26.46 -2.47 -6.96
N SER A 62 -27.36 -2.48 -7.95
CA SER A 62 -27.09 -2.97 -9.32
C SER A 62 -25.98 -2.21 -10.06
N TRP A 63 -25.67 -0.97 -9.66
CA TRP A 63 -24.59 -0.18 -10.24
C TRP A 63 -23.18 -0.66 -9.83
N ILE A 64 -23.08 -1.50 -8.78
CA ILE A 64 -21.81 -2.09 -8.31
C ILE A 64 -21.19 -3.02 -9.36
N ASP A 65 -22.01 -3.67 -10.18
CA ASP A 65 -21.53 -4.52 -11.28
C ASP A 65 -21.12 -3.72 -12.53
N SER A 66 -21.34 -2.40 -12.53
CA SER A 66 -20.89 -1.52 -13.61
C SER A 66 -19.39 -1.19 -13.48
N TRP A 67 -18.81 -0.69 -14.57
CA TRP A 67 -17.42 -0.17 -14.61
C TRP A 67 -17.12 0.83 -13.48
N LEU A 68 -18.13 1.56 -13.04
CA LEU A 68 -18.01 2.55 -11.97
C LEU A 68 -17.80 1.91 -10.58
N GLY A 69 -18.38 0.73 -10.33
CA GLY A 69 -18.10 -0.05 -9.13
C GLY A 69 -16.64 -0.53 -9.06
N THR A 70 -16.07 -0.88 -10.21
CA THR A 70 -14.64 -1.24 -10.31
C THR A 70 -13.74 -0.06 -9.96
N VAL A 71 -13.96 1.11 -10.56
CA VAL A 71 -13.16 2.32 -10.30
C VAL A 71 -13.28 2.74 -8.82
N LEU A 72 -14.49 2.71 -8.26
CA LEU A 72 -14.72 3.07 -6.86
C LEU A 72 -14.04 2.08 -5.90
N SER A 73 -14.00 0.79 -6.22
CA SER A 73 -13.26 -0.23 -5.45
C SER A 73 -11.77 0.09 -5.41
N ILE A 74 -11.16 0.39 -6.55
CA ILE A 74 -9.73 0.74 -6.63
C ILE A 74 -9.45 1.99 -5.80
N LEU A 75 -10.34 2.98 -5.86
CA LEU A 75 -10.18 4.23 -5.12
C LEU A 75 -10.27 3.99 -3.61
N MET A 76 -11.21 3.16 -3.15
CA MET A 76 -11.28 2.75 -1.74
C MET A 76 -10.05 1.96 -1.30
N ILE A 77 -9.54 1.04 -2.13
CA ILE A 77 -8.28 0.33 -1.85
C ILE A 77 -7.12 1.33 -1.73
N GLY A 78 -7.07 2.34 -2.61
CA GLY A 78 -6.12 3.45 -2.52
C GLY A 78 -6.17 4.18 -1.18
N VAL A 79 -7.37 4.50 -0.70
CA VAL A 79 -7.57 5.16 0.60
C VAL A 79 -7.16 4.25 1.77
N ILE A 80 -7.55 2.97 1.76
CA ILE A 80 -7.14 2.00 2.79
C ILE A 80 -5.61 1.83 2.78
N SER A 81 -5.00 1.85 1.60
CA SER A 81 -3.55 1.75 1.41
C SER A 81 -2.77 2.91 2.04
N LEU A 82 -3.39 4.07 2.29
CA LEU A 82 -2.79 5.13 3.10
C LEU A 82 -2.48 4.66 4.51
N LEU A 83 -3.40 3.90 5.13
CA LEU A 83 -3.21 3.36 6.48
C LEU A 83 -2.07 2.35 6.50
N THR A 84 -2.03 1.46 5.51
CA THR A 84 -0.95 0.49 5.30
C THR A 84 0.41 1.21 5.20
N ALA A 85 0.54 2.20 4.32
CA ALA A 85 1.78 2.97 4.18
C ALA A 85 2.18 3.71 5.47
N PHE A 86 1.21 4.27 6.19
CA PHE A 86 1.46 4.92 7.47
C PHE A 86 1.98 3.92 8.53
N ILE A 87 1.37 2.74 8.63
CA ILE A 87 1.81 1.66 9.53
C ILE A 87 3.24 1.25 9.19
N TYR A 88 3.56 1.06 7.91
CA TYR A 88 4.93 0.73 7.50
C TYR A 88 5.92 1.84 7.86
N TYR A 89 5.55 3.11 7.61
CA TYR A 89 6.38 4.25 7.95
C TYR A 89 6.69 4.31 9.45
N VAL A 90 5.71 4.11 10.32
CA VAL A 90 5.91 4.19 11.77
C VAL A 90 6.77 3.03 12.28
N LEU A 91 6.53 1.80 11.81
CA LEU A 91 7.17 0.61 12.34
C LEU A 91 8.55 0.33 11.73
N PHE A 92 8.70 0.54 10.41
CA PHE A 92 9.79 -0.07 9.64
C PHE A 92 10.58 0.90 8.76
N LYS A 93 10.28 2.22 8.74
CA LYS A 93 11.00 3.20 7.89
C LYS A 93 12.52 3.19 8.00
N LYS A 94 13.06 2.78 9.15
CA LYS A 94 14.50 2.79 9.42
C LYS A 94 15.23 1.57 8.84
N ILE A 95 14.50 0.53 8.44
CA ILE A 95 15.08 -0.71 7.92
C ILE A 95 15.06 -0.63 6.39
N ASN A 96 16.23 -0.38 5.80
CA ASN A 96 16.39 -0.40 4.34
C ASN A 96 16.69 -1.82 3.86
N SER A 97 15.66 -2.67 3.86
CA SER A 97 15.77 -4.03 3.35
C SER A 97 14.54 -4.40 2.54
N LEU A 98 14.76 -4.84 1.29
CA LEU A 98 13.71 -5.40 0.43
C LEU A 98 12.97 -6.55 1.12
N MET A 99 13.68 -7.33 1.93
CA MET A 99 13.10 -8.45 2.68
C MET A 99 12.01 -7.98 3.65
N MET A 100 12.11 -6.75 4.17
CA MET A 100 11.10 -6.20 5.06
C MET A 100 9.81 -5.87 4.32
N GLY A 101 9.90 -5.38 3.08
CA GLY A 101 8.75 -5.16 2.21
C GLY A 101 8.06 -6.47 1.82
N ILE A 102 8.83 -7.53 1.53
CA ILE A 102 8.29 -8.87 1.25
C ILE A 102 7.54 -9.41 2.48
N ALA A 103 8.17 -9.41 3.65
CA ALA A 103 7.57 -9.87 4.90
C ALA A 103 6.29 -9.09 5.21
N TYR A 104 6.32 -7.76 5.01
CA TYR A 104 5.16 -6.90 5.19
C TYR A 104 4.01 -7.26 4.25
N GLY A 105 4.30 -7.51 2.97
CA GLY A 105 3.32 -7.97 2.00
C GLY A 105 2.64 -9.28 2.42
N ILE A 106 3.42 -10.26 2.87
CA ILE A 106 2.91 -11.55 3.36
C ILE A 106 2.02 -11.34 4.59
N VAL A 107 2.45 -10.54 5.56
CA VAL A 107 1.64 -10.23 6.75
C VAL A 107 0.32 -9.56 6.37
N MET A 108 0.35 -8.60 5.45
CA MET A 108 -0.86 -7.93 4.97
C MET A 108 -1.79 -8.91 4.24
N TRP A 109 -1.25 -9.84 3.46
CA TRP A 109 -2.05 -10.91 2.84
C TRP A 109 -2.74 -11.76 3.91
N PHE A 110 -2.02 -12.21 4.94
CA PHE A 110 -2.61 -12.96 6.04
C PHE A 110 -3.70 -12.18 6.77
N ILE A 111 -3.50 -10.89 7.02
CA ILE A 111 -4.53 -10.04 7.65
C ILE A 111 -5.79 -10.01 6.79
N VAL A 112 -5.67 -9.77 5.48
CA VAL A 112 -6.83 -9.65 4.60
C VAL A 112 -7.56 -10.99 4.48
N PHE A 113 -6.86 -12.07 4.21
CA PHE A 113 -7.48 -13.36 3.93
C PHE A 113 -7.87 -14.15 5.19
N TYR A 114 -7.18 -13.96 6.32
CA TYR A 114 -7.48 -14.70 7.57
C TYR A 114 -8.31 -13.90 8.56
N ILE A 115 -8.18 -12.57 8.61
CA ILE A 115 -8.93 -11.71 9.56
C ILE A 115 -10.13 -11.06 8.87
N ILE A 116 -9.95 -10.49 7.68
CA ILE A 116 -11.02 -9.74 7.01
C ILE A 116 -11.99 -10.67 6.28
N GLN A 117 -11.51 -11.70 5.58
CA GLN A 117 -12.37 -12.63 4.83
C GLN A 117 -13.46 -13.31 5.67
N PRO A 118 -13.19 -13.84 6.88
CA PRO A 118 -14.24 -14.50 7.68
C PRO A 118 -15.34 -13.56 8.15
N ILE A 119 -15.09 -12.24 8.16
CA ILE A 119 -16.10 -11.23 8.50
C ILE A 119 -17.14 -11.11 7.38
N PHE A 120 -16.83 -11.60 6.17
CA PHE A 120 -17.67 -11.50 4.99
C PHE A 120 -18.20 -12.87 4.55
N PRO A 121 -19.37 -13.30 5.05
CA PRO A 121 -19.93 -14.64 4.78
C PRO A 121 -20.32 -14.88 3.31
N ASN A 122 -20.31 -13.84 2.47
CA ASN A 122 -20.62 -13.92 1.04
C ASN A 122 -19.40 -14.23 0.15
N ILE A 123 -18.21 -14.42 0.75
CA ILE A 123 -16.97 -14.71 0.02
C ILE A 123 -16.56 -16.16 0.32
N PRO A 124 -16.35 -17.02 -0.70
CA PRO A 124 -15.93 -18.39 -0.47
C PRO A 124 -14.63 -18.41 0.34
N PRO A 125 -14.51 -19.29 1.36
CA PRO A 125 -13.35 -19.35 2.22
C PRO A 125 -12.09 -19.74 1.44
N LEU A 126 -10.92 -19.33 1.95
CA LEU A 126 -9.59 -19.66 1.38
C LEU A 126 -9.41 -21.13 1.00
N MET A 127 -10.00 -22.05 1.76
CA MET A 127 -9.88 -23.50 1.52
C MET A 127 -10.64 -23.98 0.28
N GLU A 128 -11.60 -23.20 -0.22
CA GLU A 128 -12.34 -23.51 -1.45
C GLU A 128 -11.75 -22.84 -2.70
N LEU A 129 -10.80 -21.92 -2.52
CA LEU A 129 -10.14 -21.21 -3.61
C LEU A 129 -9.07 -22.07 -4.28
N SER A 130 -8.97 -21.98 -5.60
CA SER A 130 -7.95 -22.68 -6.37
C SER A 130 -6.53 -22.27 -5.94
N ALA A 131 -5.59 -23.22 -5.98
CA ALA A 131 -4.19 -22.97 -5.66
C ALA A 131 -3.58 -21.84 -6.50
N ASN A 132 -4.03 -21.69 -7.75
CA ASN A 132 -3.64 -20.58 -8.63
C ASN A 132 -4.05 -19.22 -8.02
N THR A 133 -5.26 -19.10 -7.50
CA THR A 133 -5.73 -17.86 -6.87
C THR A 133 -4.91 -17.51 -5.63
N ILE A 134 -4.56 -18.51 -4.80
CA ILE A 134 -3.73 -18.30 -3.62
C ILE A 134 -2.34 -17.80 -4.04
N VAL A 135 -1.66 -18.49 -4.97
CA VAL A 135 -0.31 -18.12 -5.40
C VAL A 135 -0.30 -16.73 -6.06
N SER A 136 -1.25 -16.45 -6.95
CA SER A 136 -1.33 -15.16 -7.63
C SER A 136 -1.62 -14.00 -6.67
N THR A 137 -2.50 -14.19 -5.68
CA THR A 137 -2.78 -13.15 -4.68
C THR A 137 -1.61 -12.93 -3.72
N VAL A 138 -0.96 -14.00 -3.24
CA VAL A 138 0.26 -13.87 -2.42
C VAL A 138 1.35 -13.11 -3.19
N CYS A 139 1.56 -13.45 -4.46
CA CYS A 139 2.53 -12.76 -5.32
C CYS A 139 2.21 -11.27 -5.44
N LEU A 140 0.95 -10.92 -5.70
CA LEU A 140 0.50 -9.54 -5.78
C LEU A 140 0.75 -8.78 -4.47
N TYR A 141 0.45 -9.39 -3.32
CA TYR A 141 0.69 -8.78 -2.02
C TYR A 141 2.18 -8.62 -1.69
N ILE A 142 3.03 -9.57 -2.09
CA ILE A 142 4.48 -9.44 -1.98
C ILE A 142 4.97 -8.27 -2.84
N LEU A 143 4.51 -8.18 -4.10
CA LEU A 143 4.88 -7.09 -5.00
C LEU A 143 4.46 -5.74 -4.43
N TYR A 144 3.21 -5.65 -3.96
CA TYR A 144 2.64 -4.46 -3.33
C TYR A 144 3.39 -4.06 -2.05
N GLY A 145 3.64 -5.01 -1.14
CA GLY A 145 4.37 -4.78 0.11
C GLY A 145 5.83 -4.37 -0.14
N THR A 146 6.47 -4.97 -1.14
CA THR A 146 7.83 -4.61 -1.55
C THR A 146 7.86 -3.20 -2.14
N PHE A 147 6.90 -2.85 -3.00
CA PHE A 147 6.78 -1.51 -3.56
C PHE A 147 6.64 -0.46 -2.46
N ILE A 148 5.66 -0.60 -1.56
CA ILE A 148 5.47 0.35 -0.46
C ILE A 148 6.69 0.38 0.45
N GLY A 149 7.16 -0.79 0.88
CA GLY A 149 8.22 -0.88 1.87
C GLY A 149 9.55 -0.34 1.38
N TYR A 150 9.94 -0.69 0.15
CA TYR A 150 11.16 -0.20 -0.46
C TYR A 150 11.09 1.29 -0.74
N SER A 151 9.99 1.79 -1.33
CA SER A 151 9.85 3.22 -1.64
C SER A 151 9.91 4.08 -0.38
N ILE A 152 9.24 3.68 0.71
CA ILE A 152 9.29 4.43 1.99
C ILE A 152 10.69 4.37 2.62
N SER A 153 11.29 3.17 2.72
CA SER A 153 12.62 3.03 3.32
C SER A 153 13.70 3.74 2.51
N TYR A 154 13.60 3.74 1.18
CA TYR A 154 14.50 4.45 0.28
C TYR A 154 14.37 5.96 0.47
N ASP A 155 13.14 6.49 0.46
CA ASP A 155 12.91 7.94 0.63
C ASP A 155 13.42 8.43 1.99
N TYR A 156 13.19 7.64 3.05
CA TYR A 156 13.75 7.90 4.37
C TYR A 156 15.29 7.94 4.35
N ASN A 157 15.94 6.97 3.71
CA ASN A 157 17.39 6.89 3.67
C ASN A 157 18.02 8.00 2.81
N ASP A 158 17.39 8.37 1.70
CA ASP A 158 17.81 9.48 0.83
C ASP A 158 17.74 10.83 1.57
N THR A 159 16.64 11.11 2.28
CA THR A 159 16.54 12.32 3.11
C THR A 159 17.58 12.34 4.23
N MET A 160 17.82 11.21 4.90
CA MET A 160 18.87 11.12 5.92
C MET A 160 20.28 11.33 5.35
N TYR A 161 20.54 10.91 4.11
CA TYR A 161 21.80 11.14 3.43
C TYR A 161 22.02 12.64 3.13
N LYS A 162 21.01 13.30 2.56
CA LYS A 162 21.04 14.74 2.26
C LYS A 162 21.27 15.59 3.51
N LEU A 163 20.54 15.28 4.59
CA LEU A 163 20.71 15.91 5.90
C LEU A 163 22.14 15.85 6.46
N ARG A 164 22.82 14.71 6.28
CA ARG A 164 24.19 14.53 6.76
C ARG A 164 25.17 15.35 5.92
N ALA A 165 25.02 15.31 4.60
CA ALA A 165 25.84 16.11 3.68
C ALA A 165 25.69 17.62 3.93
N ASP A 166 24.49 18.10 4.25
CA ASP A 166 24.26 19.52 4.54
C ASP A 166 24.81 19.95 5.90
N LYS A 167 24.83 19.06 6.89
CA LYS A 167 25.54 19.31 8.16
C LYS A 167 27.04 19.40 7.97
N GLU A 168 27.63 18.53 7.16
CA GLU A 168 29.06 18.56 6.84
C GLU A 168 29.47 19.81 6.06
N ARG A 169 28.61 20.32 5.16
CA ARG A 169 28.85 21.59 4.44
C ARG A 169 28.74 22.84 5.31
N LYS A 170 28.02 22.77 6.43
CA LYS A 170 27.80 23.89 7.36
C LYS A 170 28.75 23.87 8.57
N SER A 171 29.58 22.83 8.71
CA SER A 171 30.61 22.67 9.76
C SER A 171 32.00 23.10 9.28
#